data_AF-A0AA39CD47-F1
#
_entry.id   AF-A0AA39CD47-F1
#
_cell.length_a   1.000
_cell.length_b   1.000
_cell.length_c   1.000
_cell.angle_alpha   90.00
_cell.angle_beta   90.00
_cell.angle_gamma   90.00
#
_symmetry.space_group_name_H-M   'P 1'
#
loop_
_entity.id
_entity.type
_entity.pdbx_description
1 polymer ?
#
loop_
_entity_poly.entity_id
_entity_poly.type
_entity_poly.pdbx_seq_one_letter_code
_entity_poly.pdbx_strand_id
1 'polypeptide(L)'
;MEYNQDLPKGAPHQPVLCPGHKDLPAQRGIISYRLSSKRLNPLSHAIHNAIFNTFRRSKNQILYWAPPLLAAYLIMDWANSRNEYLNSKAGRAEEVDSE
;
A
#
# COMPACT_ATOMS: atom_id res chain seq x y z
N MET A 1 24.69 -26.43 16.51
CA MET A 1 25.26 -25.06 16.57
C MET A 1 24.54 -24.35 17.70
N GLU A 2 24.92 -24.64 18.94
CA GLU A 2 24.46 -23.84 20.07
C GLU A 2 25.30 -22.58 20.07
N TYR A 3 24.79 -21.52 19.43
CA TYR A 3 25.27 -20.20 19.76
C TYR A 3 24.70 -19.87 21.14
N ASN A 4 25.57 -19.94 22.14
CA ASN A 4 25.42 -19.25 23.43
C ASN A 4 25.08 -17.78 23.16
N GLN A 5 23.79 -17.46 23.07
CA GLN A 5 23.28 -16.10 23.03
C GLN A 5 22.46 -15.88 24.30
N ASP A 6 23.16 -15.81 25.41
CA ASP A 6 22.69 -15.09 26.58
C ASP A 6 22.72 -13.60 26.19
N LEU A 7 21.64 -13.09 25.59
CA LEU A 7 21.44 -11.65 25.51
C LEU A 7 21.49 -11.11 26.95
N PRO A 8 22.15 -9.96 27.21
CA PRO A 8 22.09 -9.36 28.53
C PRO A 8 20.61 -9.16 28.89
N LYS A 9 20.15 -9.83 29.95
CA LYS A 9 18.79 -9.71 30.50
C LYS A 9 18.55 -8.22 30.82
N GLY A 10 17.91 -7.49 29.89
CA GLY A 10 17.68 -6.06 30.02
C GLY A 10 17.63 -5.25 28.72
N ALA A 11 17.99 -5.81 27.55
CA ALA A 11 17.88 -5.09 26.29
C ALA A 11 16.42 -5.09 25.75
N PRO A 12 15.81 -3.93 25.41
CA PRO A 12 14.43 -3.82 24.93
C PRO A 12 14.22 -4.20 23.45
N HIS A 13 15.28 -4.58 22.72
CA HIS A 13 15.21 -4.91 21.31
C HIS A 13 15.07 -6.43 21.11
N GLN A 14 13.97 -6.84 20.49
CA GLN A 14 13.79 -8.22 20.05
C GLN A 14 14.83 -8.53 18.95
N PRO A 15 15.67 -9.56 19.12
CA PRO A 15 16.67 -9.89 18.11
C PRO A 15 16.03 -10.49 16.86
N VAL A 16 16.70 -10.35 15.72
CA VAL A 16 16.36 -11.08 14.50
C VAL A 16 16.70 -12.55 14.74
N LEU A 17 15.68 -13.40 14.85
CA LEU A 17 15.85 -14.82 15.14
C LEU A 17 16.41 -15.54 13.91
N CYS A 18 17.56 -16.20 14.06
CA CYS A 18 18.17 -17.00 12.99
C CYS A 18 17.39 -18.31 12.76
N PRO A 19 17.54 -18.96 11.58
CA PRO A 19 16.98 -20.30 11.38
C PRO A 19 17.43 -21.27 12.48
N GLY A 20 16.46 -21.91 13.14
CA GLY A 20 16.71 -22.86 14.24
C GLY A 20 16.82 -22.23 15.64
N HIS A 21 16.55 -20.93 15.80
CA HIS A 21 16.60 -20.24 17.09
C HIS A 21 15.51 -20.73 18.08
N LYS A 22 15.86 -20.84 19.37
CA LYS A 22 15.02 -21.44 20.42
C LYS A 22 13.79 -20.60 20.80
N ASP A 23 13.84 -19.29 20.61
CA ASP A 23 12.69 -18.39 20.88
C ASP A 23 11.65 -18.42 19.76
N LEU A 24 11.91 -19.13 18.65
CA LEU A 24 10.89 -19.37 17.63
C LEU A 24 9.78 -20.26 18.23
N PRO A 25 8.50 -19.97 17.93
CA PRO A 25 7.41 -20.79 18.42
C PRO A 25 7.55 -22.23 17.90
N ALA A 26 7.45 -23.21 18.80
CA ALA A 26 7.50 -24.61 18.43
C ALA A 26 6.33 -24.96 17.49
N GLN A 27 6.64 -25.39 16.27
CA GLN A 27 5.64 -25.80 15.28
C GLN A 27 5.54 -27.33 15.29
N ARG A 28 4.35 -27.87 15.53
CA ARG A 28 4.08 -29.31 15.51
C ARG A 28 2.84 -29.60 14.63
N GLY A 29 2.91 -30.65 13.81
CA GLY A 29 1.76 -31.13 13.03
C GLY A 29 1.49 -30.42 11.70
N ILE A 30 2.36 -29.50 11.27
CA ILE A 30 2.22 -28.81 9.98
C ILE A 30 3.06 -29.56 8.93
N ILE A 31 2.41 -30.08 7.88
CA ILE A 31 3.07 -30.77 6.78
C ILE A 31 2.96 -29.90 5.52
N SER A 32 4.09 -29.50 4.96
CA SER A 32 4.16 -28.66 3.76
C SER A 32 4.67 -29.45 2.56
N TYR A 33 3.90 -29.47 1.47
CA TYR A 33 4.30 -30.09 0.20
C TYR A 33 4.66 -29.01 -0.81
N ARG A 34 5.69 -29.25 -1.62
CA ARG A 34 6.09 -28.38 -2.73
C ARG A 34 6.54 -29.21 -3.92
N LEU A 35 6.24 -28.72 -5.13
CA LEU A 35 6.78 -29.25 -6.39
C LEU A 35 8.02 -28.44 -6.80
N SER A 36 8.98 -29.10 -7.45
CA SER A 36 10.15 -28.41 -8.02
C SER A 36 9.71 -27.42 -9.11
N SER A 37 10.26 -26.21 -9.09
CA SER A 37 9.92 -25.14 -10.04
C SER A 37 10.17 -25.52 -11.50
N LYS A 38 11.11 -26.44 -11.78
CA LYS A 38 11.38 -26.94 -13.14
C LYS A 38 10.26 -27.82 -13.71
N ARG A 39 9.35 -28.30 -12.85
CA ARG A 39 8.20 -29.14 -13.24
C ARG A 39 6.90 -28.34 -13.39
N LEU A 40 6.93 -27.03 -13.12
CA LEU A 40 5.77 -26.14 -13.22
C LEU A 40 5.91 -25.27 -14.47
N ASN A 41 4.79 -24.88 -15.07
CA ASN A 41 4.76 -23.79 -16.05
C ASN A 41 4.65 -22.46 -15.28
N PRO A 42 5.66 -21.57 -15.34
CA PRO A 42 5.74 -20.37 -14.51
C PRO A 42 4.65 -19.32 -14.78
N LEU A 43 4.09 -19.28 -16.00
CA LEU A 43 3.10 -18.27 -16.40
C LEU A 43 1.71 -18.88 -16.65
N SER A 44 1.49 -20.12 -16.21
CA SER A 44 0.19 -20.75 -16.30
C SER A 44 -0.90 -19.87 -15.67
N HIS A 45 -1.93 -19.55 -16.44
CA HIS A 45 -3.08 -18.72 -16.03
C HIS A 45 -2.73 -17.30 -15.54
N ALA A 46 -1.53 -16.79 -15.84
CA ALA A 46 -1.09 -15.50 -15.35
C ALA A 46 -2.03 -14.36 -15.76
N ILE A 47 -2.49 -14.33 -17.02
CA ILE A 47 -3.38 -13.27 -17.53
C ILE A 47 -4.75 -13.32 -16.86
N HIS A 48 -5.41 -14.47 -16.92
CA HIS A 48 -6.72 -14.68 -16.29
C HIS A 48 -6.67 -14.32 -14.80
N ASN A 49 -5.69 -14.86 -14.07
CA ASN A 49 -5.56 -14.63 -12.65
C ASN A 49 -5.17 -13.18 -12.34
N ALA A 50 -4.32 -12.55 -13.15
CA ALA A 50 -3.94 -11.15 -12.95
C ALA A 50 -5.16 -10.23 -13.04
N ILE A 51 -5.99 -10.37 -14.08
CA ILE A 51 -7.16 -9.49 -14.28
C ILE A 51 -8.14 -9.65 -13.12
N PHE A 52 -8.60 -10.88 -12.84
CA PHE A 52 -9.64 -11.11 -11.84
C PHE A 52 -9.16 -10.88 -10.40
N ASN A 53 -7.92 -11.27 -10.08
CA ASN A 53 -7.38 -11.05 -8.74
C ASN A 53 -7.08 -9.57 -8.50
N THR A 54 -6.59 -8.85 -9.51
CA THR A 54 -6.34 -7.40 -9.39
C THR A 54 -7.65 -6.66 -9.21
N PHE A 55 -8.67 -6.94 -10.03
CA PHE A 55 -9.99 -6.33 -9.85
C PHE A 55 -10.57 -6.59 -8.45
N ARG A 56 -10.55 -7.84 -7.99
CA ARG A 56 -11.04 -8.21 -6.65
C ARG A 56 -10.31 -7.46 -5.54
N ARG A 57 -8.98 -7.31 -5.63
CA ARG A 57 -8.17 -6.59 -4.64
C ARG A 57 -8.42 -5.08 -4.68
N SER A 58 -8.46 -4.49 -5.88
CA SER A 58 -8.69 -3.06 -6.06
C SER A 58 -10.09 -2.64 -5.62
N LYS A 59 -11.12 -3.46 -5.88
CA LYS A 59 -12.49 -3.21 -5.43
C LYS A 59 -12.59 -3.04 -3.91
N ASN A 60 -11.86 -3.84 -3.13
CA ASN A 60 -11.92 -3.77 -1.67
C ASN A 60 -11.21 -2.54 -1.10
N GLN A 61 -10.35 -1.89 -1.90
CA GLN A 61 -9.55 -0.74 -1.45
C GLN A 61 -9.98 0.59 -2.07
N ILE A 62 -10.80 0.56 -3.13
CA ILE A 62 -11.19 1.74 -3.91
C ILE A 62 -11.76 2.85 -3.04
N LEU A 63 -12.57 2.52 -2.03
CA LEU A 63 -13.22 3.51 -1.17
C LEU A 63 -12.28 4.21 -0.19
N TYR A 64 -11.09 3.67 0.06
CA TYR A 64 -10.14 4.33 0.97
C TYR A 64 -9.34 5.43 0.28
N TRP A 65 -9.03 5.26 -1.00
CA TRP A 65 -8.15 6.19 -1.72
C TRP A 65 -8.87 6.98 -2.82
N ALA A 66 -9.91 6.44 -3.45
CA ALA A 66 -10.59 7.15 -4.54
C ALA A 66 -11.35 8.39 -4.06
N PRO A 67 -12.11 8.37 -2.93
CA PRO A 67 -12.78 9.57 -2.44
C PRO A 67 -11.84 10.74 -2.14
N PRO A 68 -10.71 10.59 -1.41
CA PRO A 68 -9.81 11.72 -1.18
C PRO A 68 -9.13 12.21 -2.47
N LEU A 69 -8.78 11.32 -3.41
CA LEU A 69 -8.23 11.75 -4.71
C LEU A 69 -9.25 12.53 -5.55
N LEU A 70 -10.50 12.07 -5.58
CA LEU A 70 -11.57 12.76 -6.29
C LEU A 70 -11.83 14.13 -5.66
N ALA A 71 -11.91 14.21 -4.34
CA ALA A 71 -12.08 15.47 -3.63
C ALA A 71 -10.93 16.44 -3.93
N ALA A 72 -9.68 15.98 -3.89
CA ALA A 72 -8.51 16.79 -4.21
C ALA A 72 -8.56 17.34 -5.64
N TYR A 73 -8.96 16.50 -6.62
CA TYR A 73 -9.11 16.92 -8.00
C TYR A 73 -10.15 18.03 -8.15
N LEU A 74 -11.34 17.86 -7.55
CA LEU A 74 -12.42 18.84 -7.63
C LEU A 74 -12.05 20.16 -6.96
N ILE A 75 -11.39 20.11 -5.81
CA ILE A 75 -10.91 21.33 -5.11
C ILE A 75 -9.87 22.06 -5.96
N MET A 76 -8.96 21.33 -6.60
CA MET A 76 -7.94 21.91 -7.47
C MET A 76 -8.56 22.59 -8.69
N ASP A 77 -9.52 21.92 -9.34
CA ASP A 77 -10.22 22.45 -10.51
C ASP A 77 -10.99 23.73 -10.18
N TRP A 78 -11.69 23.73 -9.04
CA TRP A 78 -12.35 24.92 -8.51
C TRP A 78 -11.36 26.04 -8.21
N ALA A 79 -10.24 25.74 -7.54
CA ALA A 79 -9.24 26.72 -7.18
C ALA A 79 -8.59 27.36 -8.42
N ASN A 80 -8.27 26.57 -9.44
CA ASN A 80 -7.73 27.07 -10.71
C ASN A 80 -8.73 27.97 -11.43
N SER A 81 -9.98 27.51 -11.59
CA SER A 81 -11.03 28.29 -12.24
C SER A 81 -11.30 29.61 -11.51
N ARG A 82 -11.29 29.58 -10.17
CA ARG A 82 -11.46 30.76 -9.34
C ARG A 82 -10.27 31.71 -9.47
N ASN A 83 -9.05 31.19 -9.50
CA ASN A 83 -7.84 31.99 -9.66
C ASN A 83 -7.81 32.70 -11.03
N GLU A 84 -8.15 31.99 -12.11
CA GLU A 84 -8.25 32.56 -13.44
C GLU A 84 -9.32 33.65 -13.53
N TYR A 85 -10.48 33.42 -12.89
CA TYR A 85 -11.56 34.41 -12.84
C TYR A 85 -11.15 35.70 -12.14
N LEU A 86 -10.53 35.61 -10.96
CA LEU A 86 -10.08 36.78 -10.21
C LEU A 86 -9.00 37.57 -10.98
N ASN A 87 -8.13 36.87 -11.72
CA ASN A 87 -7.12 37.50 -12.58
C ASN A 87 -7.68 37.97 -13.94
N SER A 88 -8.98 37.77 -14.21
CA SER A 88 -9.63 38.24 -15.44
C SER A 88 -10.03 39.71 -15.34
N LYS A 89 -10.42 40.31 -16.47
CA LYS A 89 -10.93 41.69 -16.50
C LYS A 89 -12.25 41.85 -15.76
N ALA A 90 -13.13 40.85 -15.87
CA ALA A 90 -14.43 40.87 -15.19
C ALA A 90 -14.26 40.77 -13.68
N GLY A 91 -13.38 39.86 -13.21
CA GLY A 91 -13.09 39.71 -11.78
C GLY A 91 -12.50 40.97 -11.14
N ARG A 92 -11.58 41.66 -11.83
CA ARG A 92 -11.06 42.96 -11.36
C ARG A 92 -12.12 44.06 -11.33
N ALA A 93 -13.10 44.04 -12.25
CA ALA A 93 -14.16 45.03 -12.26
C ALA A 93 -15.14 44.82 -11.09
N GLU A 94 -15.43 43.56 -10.75
CA GLU A 94 -16.26 43.23 -9.57
C GLU A 94 -15.59 43.58 -8.24
N GLU A 95 -14.27 43.41 -8.12
CA GLU A 95 -13.52 43.83 -6.92
C GLU A 95 -13.61 45.36 -6.72
N VAL A 96 -13.43 46.14 -7.79
CA VAL A 96 -13.50 47.61 -7.75
C VAL A 96 -14.92 48.13 -7.48
N ASP A 97 -15.96 47.43 -7.92
CA ASP A 97 -17.37 47.80 -7.66
C ASP A 97 -17.80 47.48 -6.21
N SER A 98 -17.09 46.57 -5.54
CA SER A 98 -17.40 46.15 -4.17
C SER A 98 -16.60 46.88 -3.08
N GLU A 99 -15.66 47.74 -3.47
CA GLU A 99 -14.87 48.64 -2.59
C GLU A 99 -15.46 50.06 -2.55
#